data_AF-A0A358M590-F1
#
_entry.id   AF-A0A358M590-F1
#
_cell.length_a   1.000
_cell.length_b   1.000
_cell.length_c   1.000
_cell.angle_alpha   90.00
_cell.angle_beta   90.00
_cell.angle_gamma   90.00
#
_symmetry.space_group_name_H-M   'P 1'
#
loop_
_entity.id
_entity.type
_entity.pdbx_description
1 polymer ?
#
loop_
_entity_poly.entity_id
_entity_poly.type
_entity_poly.pdbx_seq_one_letter_code
_entity_poly.pdbx_strand_id
1 'polypeptide(L)' 'MNGINIVLVEPEIPQNTGNIVRTCGGIGAHLHLVRPLGFEVTD' A
#
# COMPACT_ATOMS: atom_id res chain seq x y z
N MET A 1 18.59 8.49 -0.41
CA MET A 1 17.20 8.23 0.01
C MET A 1 17.20 6.93 0.81
N ASN A 2 17.22 7.00 2.15
CA ASN A 2 17.16 5.80 3.02
C ASN A 2 15.82 5.77 3.76
N GLY A 3 14.75 5.42 3.05
CA GLY A 3 13.41 5.19 3.63
C GLY A 3 12.97 3.74 3.41
N ILE A 4 12.15 3.20 4.32
CA ILE A 4 11.57 1.85 4.18
C ILE A 4 10.59 1.87 3.00
N ASN A 5 10.68 0.87 2.12
CA ASN A 5 9.76 0.68 1.01
C ASN A 5 8.96 -0.60 1.24
N ILE A 6 7.64 -0.50 1.16
CA ILE A 6 6.71 -1.63 1.21
C ILE A 6 6.07 -1.76 -0.17
N VAL A 7 6.12 -2.97 -0.74
CA VAL A 7 5.58 -3.27 -2.06
C VAL A 7 4.48 -4.32 -1.91
N LEU A 8 3.25 -3.97 -2.31
CA LEU A 8 2.14 -4.92 -2.40
C LEU A 8 1.95 -5.30 -3.86
N VAL A 9 2.17 -6.58 -4.16
CA VAL A 9 1.97 -7.14 -5.49
C VAL A 9 0.57 -7.72 -5.58
N GLU A 10 -0.19 -7.21 -6.55
CA GLU A 10 -1.55 -7.64 -6.85
C GLU A 10 -2.47 -7.72 -5.61
N PRO A 11 -2.59 -6.65 -4.81
CA PRO A 11 -3.36 -6.72 -3.58
C PRO A 11 -4.85 -6.90 -3.87
N GLU A 12 -5.46 -7.88 -3.20
CA GLU A 12 -6.86 -8.27 -3.45
C GLU A 12 -7.85 -7.65 -2.46
N ILE A 13 -7.45 -7.47 -1.19
CA ILE A 13 -8.36 -7.08 -0.11
C ILE A 13 -8.16 -5.60 0.25
N PRO A 14 -9.15 -4.72 0.01
CA PRO A 14 -8.99 -3.27 0.20
C PRO A 14 -8.70 -2.90 1.66
N GLN A 15 -9.29 -3.59 2.63
CA GLN A 15 -9.04 -3.34 4.06
C GLN A 15 -7.58 -3.62 4.47
N ASN A 16 -6.93 -4.62 3.85
CA ASN A 16 -5.53 -4.91 4.11
C ASN A 16 -4.65 -3.78 3.59
N THR A 17 -4.87 -3.36 2.33
CA THR A 17 -4.15 -2.22 1.74
C THR A 17 -4.35 -0.94 2.56
N GLY A 18 -5.58 -0.63 2.97
CA GLY A 18 -5.88 0.56 3.78
C GLY A 18 -5.18 0.55 5.15
N ASN A 19 -5.13 -0.59 5.84
CA ASN A 19 -4.38 -0.71 7.08
C ASN A 19 -2.87 -0.50 6.86
N ILE A 20 -2.32 -1.05 5.78
CA ILE A 20 -0.90 -0.90 5.42
C ILE A 20 -0.56 0.54 5.04
N VAL A 21 -1.44 1.25 4.31
CA VAL A 21 -1.30 2.68 4.00
C VAL A 21 -1.16 3.49 5.30
N ARG A 22 -2.04 3.24 6.27
CA ARG A 22 -2.00 3.92 7.57
C ARG A 22 -0.71 3.62 8.34
N THR A 23 -0.26 2.36 8.34
CA THR A 23 1.02 1.99 8.93
C THR A 23 2.19 2.70 8.25
N CYS A 24 2.22 2.77 6.91
CA CYS A 24 3.26 3.46 6.15
C CYS A 24 3.33 4.95 6.53
N GLY A 25 2.17 5.62 6.67
CA GLY A 25 2.11 7.00 7.16
C GLY A 25 2.62 7.17 8.58
N GLY A 26 2.35 6.20 9.47
CA GLY A 26 2.80 6.23 10.87
C GLY A 26 4.31 6.01 11.06
N ILE A 27 4.98 5.29 10.15
CA ILE A 27 6.41 4.96 10.25
C ILE A 27 7.28 5.70 9.24
N GLY A 28 6.69 6.54 8.38
CA GLY A 28 7.43 7.23 7.31
C GLY A 28 7.93 6.28 6.21
N ALA A 29 7.21 5.20 5.92
CA ALA A 29 7.52 4.30 4.82
C ALA A 29 6.80 4.71 3.52
N HIS A 30 7.39 4.35 2.38
CA HIS A 30 6.78 4.48 1.06
C HIS A 30 6.04 3.20 0.69
N LEU A 31 4.79 3.33 0.24
CA LEU A 31 3.98 2.22 -0.24
C LEU A 31 3.93 2.21 -1.77
N HIS A 32 4.20 1.05 -2.36
CA HIS A 32 4.09 0.80 -3.80
C HIS A 32 3.02 -0.27 -4.04
N LEU A 33 2.08 0.00 -4.95
CA LEU A 33 1.05 -0.96 -5.35
C LEU A 33 1.33 -1.41 -6.78
N VAL A 34 1.54 -2.71 -6.98
CA VAL A 34 1.72 -3.32 -8.31
C VAL A 34 0.39 -3.91 -8.74
N ARG A 35 -0.05 -3.50 -9.93
CA ARG A 35 -1.32 -3.92 -10.56
C ARG A 35 -1.25 -5.37 -11.08
N PRO A 36 -2.41 -6.03 -11.31
CA PRO A 36 -3.79 -5.54 -11.07
C PRO A 36 -4.16 -5.42 -9.59
N LEU A 37 -5.04 -4.48 -9.25
CA LEU A 37 -5.61 -4.41 -7.90
C LEU A 37 -6.94 -5.17 -7.90
N GLY A 38 -7.21 -5.98 -6.87
CA GLY A 38 -8.49 -6.66 -6.71
C GLY A 38 -9.64 -5.76 -6.24
N PHE A 39 -9.39 -4.46 -6.14
CA PHE A 39 -10.34 -3.43 -5.73
C PHE A 39 -10.11 -2.14 -6.51
N GLU A 40 -11.13 -1.29 -6.58
CA GLU A 40 -11.01 0.05 -7.15
C GLU A 40 -10.45 1.03 -6.12
N VAL A 41 -9.53 1.89 -6.56
CA VAL A 41 -9.07 3.06 -5.79
C VAL A 41 -9.88 4.25 -6.31
N THR A 42 -10.79 4.75 -5.47
CA THR A 42 -11.51 5.98 -5.73
C THR A 42 -10.71 7.16 -5.15
N ASP A 43 -10.72 8.30 -5.84
CA ASP A 43 -10.24 9.58 -5.28
C ASP A 43 -11.11 10.05 -4.10
#